data_AF-A0A962CR54-F1
#
_entry.id   AF-A0A962CR54-F1
#
_cell.length_a   1.000
_cell.length_b   1.000
_cell.length_c   1.000
_cell.angle_alpha   90.00
_cell.angle_beta   90.00
_cell.angle_gamma   90.00
#
_symmetry.space_group_name_H-M   'P 1'
#
loop_
_entity.id
_entity.type
_entity.pdbx_description
1 polymer ?
#
loop_
_entity_poly.entity_id
_entity_poly.type
_entity_poly.pdbx_seq_one_letter_code
_entity_poly.pdbx_strand_id
1 'polypeptide(L)'
;MTQSKTERFEMRLDQTMINQVDAWRSEQEDMPSRSEAVRRLIEAGLDVQNSPVRIRDGEKLILAMLRDLYHHHKVKDGEIDPDFVMEAVWGGHYWSLDWQYQGLFHGHEDKRRTVREVVDILDMWDFLEGSFEKLTAKEKERFVKEMEPFTDVKFPGFDGNNEAEHLGVLSFLTGKMDRFERFKKREANSHCPVLDSYRRMYAVFEPMRPTLTGGSMSLSQIIDVLSARWPEDRRLKANQ
;
A
#
# COMPACT_ATOMS: atom_id res chain seq x y z
N MET A 1 18.60 -29.52 16.52
CA MET A 1 18.55 -28.68 15.30
C MET A 1 18.19 -29.58 14.14
N THR A 2 16.94 -29.57 13.70
CA THR A 2 16.48 -30.33 12.53
C THR A 2 17.05 -29.66 11.28
N GLN A 3 17.99 -30.32 10.58
CA GLN A 3 18.38 -29.92 9.23
C GLN A 3 17.11 -29.91 8.38
N SER A 4 16.75 -28.75 7.83
CA SER A 4 15.69 -28.65 6.82
C SER A 4 16.08 -29.50 5.61
N LYS A 5 15.13 -30.24 5.06
CA LYS A 5 15.38 -31.06 3.87
C LYS A 5 15.57 -30.14 2.67
N THR A 6 16.63 -30.34 1.90
CA THR A 6 16.81 -29.70 0.59
C THR A 6 15.81 -30.27 -0.41
N GLU A 7 15.04 -29.42 -1.08
CA GLU A 7 14.10 -29.82 -2.12
C GLU A 7 14.63 -29.47 -3.52
N ARG A 8 14.32 -30.33 -4.52
CA ARG A 8 14.64 -30.06 -5.93
C ARG A 8 13.50 -29.29 -6.56
N PHE A 9 13.82 -28.19 -7.24
CA PHE A 9 12.89 -27.46 -8.08
C PHE A 9 13.46 -27.32 -9.49
N GLU A 10 12.59 -27.29 -10.49
CA GLU A 10 12.97 -27.09 -11.90
C GLU A 10 12.65 -25.65 -12.32
N MET A 11 13.59 -25.00 -13.01
CA MET A 11 13.45 -23.63 -13.50
C MET A 11 13.87 -23.55 -14.96
N ARG A 12 13.09 -22.81 -15.77
CA ARG A 12 13.42 -22.52 -17.17
C ARG A 12 14.02 -21.13 -17.26
N LEU A 13 15.24 -21.05 -17.79
CA LEU A 13 15.94 -19.81 -18.05
C LEU A 13 16.15 -19.65 -19.55
N ASP A 14 16.10 -18.41 -20.03
CA ASP A 14 16.52 -18.11 -21.40
C ASP A 14 18.05 -18.21 -21.55
N GLN A 15 18.52 -18.25 -22.79
CA GLN A 15 19.95 -18.38 -23.09
C GLN A 15 20.76 -17.18 -22.58
N THR A 16 20.17 -15.99 -22.55
CA THR A 16 20.82 -14.77 -22.07
C THR A 16 21.17 -14.89 -20.59
N MET A 17 20.21 -15.34 -19.78
CA MET A 17 20.39 -15.52 -18.34
C MET A 17 21.36 -16.68 -18.05
N ILE A 18 21.32 -17.77 -18.84
CA ILE A 18 22.31 -18.84 -18.72
C ILE A 18 23.74 -18.31 -18.95
N ASN A 19 23.93 -17.48 -19.98
CA ASN A 19 25.24 -16.89 -20.28
C ASN A 19 25.73 -15.96 -19.15
N GLN A 20 24.82 -15.20 -18.52
CA GLN A 20 25.17 -14.35 -17.37
C GLN A 20 25.60 -15.18 -16.16
N VAL A 21 24.90 -16.27 -15.86
CA VAL A 21 25.28 -17.20 -14.78
C VAL A 21 26.65 -17.82 -15.08
N ASP A 22 26.92 -18.20 -16.32
CA ASP A 22 28.21 -18.76 -16.73
C ASP A 22 29.36 -17.74 -16.64
N ALA A 23 29.11 -16.49 -17.02
CA ALA A 23 30.08 -15.41 -16.84
C ALA A 23 30.41 -15.21 -15.35
N TRP A 24 29.38 -15.06 -14.51
CA TRP A 24 29.56 -14.88 -13.08
C TRP A 24 30.29 -16.05 -12.41
N ARG A 25 29.95 -17.30 -12.77
CA ARG A 25 30.60 -18.49 -12.18
C ARG A 25 32.09 -18.57 -12.56
N SER A 26 32.46 -18.06 -13.74
CA SER A 26 33.84 -18.08 -14.24
C SER A 26 34.76 -17.12 -13.49
N GLU A 27 34.18 -16.12 -12.83
CA GLU A 27 34.88 -15.16 -11.98
C GLU A 27 35.09 -15.66 -10.54
N GLN A 28 34.45 -16.78 -10.15
CA GLN A 28 34.59 -17.35 -8.81
C GLN A 28 35.81 -18.27 -8.71
N GLU A 29 36.51 -18.22 -7.58
CA GLU A 29 37.72 -19.03 -7.35
C GLU A 29 37.47 -20.55 -7.46
N ASP A 30 36.30 -21.02 -7.02
CA ASP A 30 35.93 -22.44 -7.01
C ASP A 30 35.17 -22.91 -8.27
N MET A 31 34.87 -21.98 -9.20
CA MET A 31 34.13 -22.21 -10.44
C MET A 31 32.91 -23.15 -10.25
N PRO A 32 31.88 -22.71 -9.50
CA PRO A 32 30.80 -23.58 -9.08
C PRO A 32 29.98 -24.13 -10.26
N SER A 33 29.30 -25.26 -10.05
CA SER A 33 28.32 -25.75 -11.03
C SER A 33 27.21 -24.72 -11.26
N ARG A 34 26.52 -24.76 -12.42
CA ARG A 34 25.42 -23.82 -12.70
C ARG A 34 24.35 -23.84 -11.60
N SER A 35 23.98 -25.02 -11.08
CA SER A 35 22.99 -25.13 -10.00
C SER A 35 23.46 -24.48 -8.71
N GLU A 36 24.74 -24.64 -8.38
CA GLU A 36 25.35 -24.02 -7.20
C GLU A 36 25.51 -22.51 -7.36
N ALA A 37 25.90 -22.05 -8.56
CA ALA A 37 25.96 -20.63 -8.90
C ALA A 37 24.57 -19.97 -8.77
N VAL A 38 23.53 -20.61 -9.32
CA VAL A 38 22.15 -20.13 -9.19
C VAL A 38 21.71 -20.10 -7.73
N ARG A 39 22.02 -21.13 -6.93
CA ARG A 39 21.74 -21.13 -5.48
C ARG A 39 22.38 -19.93 -4.79
N ARG A 40 23.69 -19.72 -4.98
CA ARG A 40 24.44 -18.59 -4.37
C ARG A 40 23.90 -17.24 -4.82
N LEU A 41 23.54 -17.09 -6.10
CA LEU A 41 22.95 -15.85 -6.62
C LEU A 41 21.57 -15.59 -6.04
N ILE A 42 20.74 -16.62 -5.86
CA ILE A 42 19.44 -16.52 -5.18
C ILE A 42 19.65 -16.15 -3.72
N GLU A 43 20.56 -16.83 -3.00
CA GLU A 43 20.90 -16.49 -1.61
C GLU A 43 21.38 -15.06 -1.48
N ALA A 44 22.30 -14.61 -2.34
CA ALA A 44 22.74 -13.22 -2.36
C ALA A 44 21.59 -12.24 -2.65
N GLY A 45 20.65 -12.60 -3.53
CA GLY A 45 19.45 -11.79 -3.80
C GLY A 45 18.47 -11.74 -2.63
N LEU A 46 18.31 -12.84 -1.88
CA LEU A 46 17.47 -12.93 -0.70
C LEU A 46 18.11 -12.25 0.52
N ASP A 47 19.44 -12.32 0.65
CA ASP A 47 20.19 -11.59 1.67
C ASP A 47 20.14 -10.08 1.43
N VAL A 48 20.04 -9.63 0.17
CA VAL A 48 19.79 -8.22 -0.16
C VAL A 48 18.41 -7.75 0.32
N GLN A 49 17.38 -8.61 0.34
CA GLN A 49 16.08 -8.25 0.91
C GLN A 49 16.11 -8.10 2.44
N ASN A 50 17.09 -8.71 3.10
CA ASN A 50 17.24 -8.71 4.55
C ASN A 50 18.48 -7.92 5.04
N SER A 51 19.21 -7.26 4.13
CA SER A 51 20.48 -6.60 4.45
C SER A 51 20.32 -5.12 4.72
N PRO A 52 21.17 -4.56 5.60
CA PRO A 52 21.24 -3.13 5.84
C PRO A 52 21.51 -2.34 4.56
N VAL A 53 21.20 -1.04 4.59
CA VAL A 53 21.41 -0.08 3.51
C VAL A 53 22.73 -0.32 2.77
N ARG A 54 22.69 -0.58 1.47
CA ARG A 54 23.91 -0.82 0.68
C ARG A 54 24.35 0.44 -0.05
N ILE A 55 25.57 0.88 0.22
CA ILE A 55 26.18 2.06 -0.40
C ILE A 55 27.43 1.64 -1.18
N ARG A 56 27.41 1.82 -2.49
CA ARG A 56 28.52 1.54 -3.43
C ARG A 56 29.58 2.64 -3.34
N ASP A 57 30.82 2.35 -3.76
CA ASP A 57 31.93 3.30 -3.62
C ASP A 57 31.69 4.64 -4.32
N GLY A 58 31.04 4.62 -5.49
CA GLY A 58 30.61 5.85 -6.17
C GLY A 58 29.58 6.65 -5.37
N GLU A 59 28.66 5.98 -4.66
CA GLU A 59 27.65 6.62 -3.80
C GLU A 59 28.31 7.21 -2.55
N LYS A 60 29.34 6.56 -1.98
CA LYS A 60 30.11 7.11 -0.86
C LYS A 60 30.77 8.45 -1.22
N LEU A 61 31.34 8.55 -2.43
CA LEU A 61 31.92 9.80 -2.93
C LEU A 61 30.84 10.88 -3.10
N ILE A 62 29.67 10.53 -3.65
CA ILE A 62 28.54 11.46 -3.80
C ILE A 62 28.06 11.95 -2.42
N LEU A 63 27.90 11.06 -1.43
CA LEU A 63 27.47 11.42 -0.07
C LEU A 63 28.48 12.34 0.62
N ALA A 64 29.78 12.10 0.47
CA ALA A 64 30.82 12.98 1.00
C ALA A 64 30.74 14.39 0.39
N MET A 65 30.58 14.49 -0.93
CA MET A 65 30.41 15.78 -1.60
C MET A 65 29.12 16.49 -1.20
N LEU A 66 28.01 15.75 -1.03
CA LEU A 66 26.74 16.31 -0.57
C LEU A 66 26.82 16.83 0.87
N ARG A 67 27.54 16.14 1.77
CA ARG A 67 27.83 16.63 3.11
C ARG A 67 28.55 17.98 3.06
N ASP A 68 29.59 18.09 2.24
CA ASP A 68 30.35 19.34 2.13
C ASP A 68 29.49 20.48 1.59
N LEU A 69 28.62 20.21 0.61
CA LEU A 69 27.63 21.18 0.12
C LEU A 69 26.61 21.57 1.20
N TYR A 70 26.10 20.59 1.96
CA TYR A 70 25.15 20.84 3.05
C TYR A 70 25.73 21.79 4.11
N HIS A 71 26.99 21.56 4.50
CA HIS A 71 27.74 22.44 5.41
C HIS A 71 28.03 23.80 4.79
N HIS A 72 28.46 23.85 3.52
CA HIS A 72 28.73 25.10 2.81
C HIS A 72 27.49 26.00 2.75
N HIS A 73 26.33 25.42 2.46
CA HIS A 73 25.05 26.11 2.42
C HIS A 73 24.44 26.37 3.81
N LYS A 74 25.06 25.87 4.88
CA LYS A 74 24.64 26.06 6.28
C LYS A 74 23.19 25.65 6.51
N VAL A 75 22.79 24.52 5.95
CA VAL A 75 21.42 23.98 6.13
C VAL A 75 21.24 23.60 7.60
N LYS A 76 20.16 24.09 8.23
CA LYS A 76 19.89 23.91 9.67
C LYS A 76 18.76 22.94 10.00
N ASP A 77 17.80 22.80 9.09
CA ASP A 77 16.54 22.07 9.32
C ASP A 77 16.38 20.90 8.33
N GLY A 78 17.48 20.27 7.92
CA GLY A 78 17.37 19.08 7.09
C GLY A 78 16.95 17.87 7.91
N GLU A 79 16.13 17.03 7.29
CA GLU A 79 15.62 15.79 7.90
C GLU A 79 16.72 14.72 8.03
N ILE A 80 17.79 14.84 7.26
CA ILE A 80 18.93 13.94 7.25
C ILE A 80 20.13 14.65 7.85
N ASP A 81 20.82 13.96 8.77
CA ASP A 81 22.08 14.41 9.36
C ASP A 81 23.24 13.90 8.50
N PRO A 82 23.91 14.76 7.72
CA PRO A 82 24.97 14.33 6.82
C PRO A 82 26.25 13.90 7.55
N ASP A 83 26.47 14.35 8.79
CA ASP A 83 27.63 13.94 9.59
C ASP A 83 27.43 12.50 10.07
N PHE A 84 26.25 12.18 10.61
CA PHE A 84 25.89 10.81 10.97
C PHE A 84 25.98 9.84 9.78
N VAL A 85 25.49 10.25 8.61
CA VAL A 85 25.58 9.42 7.39
C VAL A 85 27.05 9.11 7.04
N MET A 86 27.95 10.09 7.13
CA MET A 86 29.35 9.87 6.81
C MET A 86 30.09 9.06 7.88
N GLU A 87 29.75 9.22 9.16
CA GLU A 87 30.25 8.34 10.23
C GLU A 87 29.86 6.88 9.98
N ALA A 88 28.61 6.63 9.58
CA ALA A 88 28.16 5.29 9.22
C ALA A 88 28.93 4.73 8.00
N VAL A 89 29.20 5.56 6.99
CA VAL A 89 29.99 5.17 5.81
C VAL A 89 31.44 4.85 6.15
N TRP A 90 32.12 5.71 6.93
CA TRP A 90 33.52 5.50 7.31
C TRP A 90 33.70 4.29 8.22
N GLY A 91 32.78 4.07 9.16
CA GLY A 91 32.81 2.95 10.11
C GLY A 91 32.25 1.63 9.55
N GLY A 92 31.62 1.66 8.37
CA GLY A 92 30.91 0.50 7.81
C GLY A 92 29.66 0.11 8.59
N HIS A 93 29.08 1.03 9.35
CA HIS A 93 27.91 0.82 10.21
C HIS A 93 26.59 1.00 9.44
N TYR A 94 26.45 0.46 8.24
CA TYR A 94 25.28 0.76 7.39
C TYR A 94 23.93 0.37 7.98
N TRP A 95 23.91 -0.57 8.93
CA TRP A 95 22.72 -0.92 9.71
C TRP A 95 22.15 0.26 10.50
N SER A 96 23.00 1.22 10.89
CA SER A 96 22.56 2.37 11.67
C SER A 96 21.72 3.34 10.84
N LEU A 97 21.88 3.35 9.52
CA LEU A 97 21.07 4.18 8.61
C LEU A 97 19.62 3.70 8.58
N ASP A 98 19.42 2.39 8.52
CA ASP A 98 18.09 1.76 8.59
C ASP A 98 17.39 2.07 9.92
N TRP A 99 18.15 1.99 11.02
CA TRP A 99 17.63 2.24 12.36
C TRP A 99 17.34 3.72 12.64
N GLN A 100 18.23 4.61 12.20
CA GLN A 100 18.07 6.05 12.42
C GLN A 100 17.01 6.65 11.49
N TYR A 101 16.93 6.17 10.25
CA TYR A 101 16.03 6.70 9.23
C TYR A 101 15.01 5.64 8.80
N GLN A 102 14.32 5.04 9.77
CA GLN A 102 13.27 4.04 9.52
C GLN A 102 12.20 4.55 8.54
N GLY A 103 11.85 5.83 8.60
CA GLY A 103 10.90 6.46 7.66
C GLY A 103 11.37 6.48 6.20
N LEU A 104 12.67 6.34 5.95
CA LEU A 104 13.26 6.23 4.60
C LEU A 104 13.56 4.77 4.22
N PHE A 105 13.91 3.93 5.19
CA PHE A 105 14.36 2.55 4.98
C PHE A 105 13.40 1.48 5.52
N HIS A 106 12.10 1.75 5.65
CA HIS A 106 11.12 0.81 6.22
C HIS A 106 10.86 -0.48 5.41
N GLY A 107 11.47 -0.65 4.23
CA GLY A 107 11.33 -1.87 3.43
C GLY A 107 9.90 -2.19 2.98
N HIS A 108 9.00 -1.21 3.05
CA HIS A 108 7.59 -1.34 2.67
C HIS A 108 7.28 -0.34 1.57
N GLU A 109 6.48 -0.73 0.59
CA GLU A 109 5.88 0.17 -0.37
C GLU A 109 4.43 -0.22 -0.52
N ASP A 110 3.54 0.78 -0.61
CA ASP A 110 2.12 0.50 -0.79
C ASP A 110 1.90 -0.23 -2.12
N LYS A 111 1.15 -1.33 -2.06
CA LYS A 111 0.88 -2.10 -3.27
C LYS A 111 -0.01 -1.27 -4.19
N ARG A 112 0.32 -1.22 -5.47
CA ARG A 112 -0.49 -0.52 -6.49
C ARG A 112 -1.97 -0.95 -6.47
N ARG A 113 -2.24 -2.22 -6.16
CA ARG A 113 -3.61 -2.75 -6.00
C ARG A 113 -4.33 -2.12 -4.80
N THR A 114 -3.66 -1.97 -3.66
CA THR A 114 -4.19 -1.30 -2.46
C THR A 114 -4.55 0.15 -2.77
N VAL A 115 -3.64 0.88 -3.42
CA VAL A 115 -3.88 2.28 -3.81
C VAL A 115 -5.12 2.41 -4.70
N ARG A 116 -5.25 1.54 -5.70
CA ARG A 116 -6.44 1.50 -6.57
C ARG A 116 -7.71 1.18 -5.78
N GLU A 117 -7.68 0.16 -4.92
CA GLU A 117 -8.83 -0.25 -4.11
C GLU A 117 -9.32 0.89 -3.20
N VAL A 118 -8.40 1.64 -2.56
CA VAL A 118 -8.77 2.81 -1.75
C VAL A 118 -9.40 3.91 -2.61
N VAL A 119 -8.82 4.24 -3.76
CA VAL A 119 -9.39 5.25 -4.69
C VAL A 119 -10.80 4.85 -5.14
N ASP A 120 -10.99 3.60 -5.52
CA ASP A 120 -12.27 3.05 -5.97
C ASP A 120 -13.34 3.08 -4.85
N ILE A 121 -12.95 2.75 -3.62
CA ILE A 121 -13.82 2.83 -2.45
C ILE A 121 -14.20 4.29 -2.15
N LEU A 122 -13.25 5.21 -2.20
CA LEU A 122 -13.53 6.63 -1.94
C LEU A 122 -14.43 7.25 -3.01
N ASP A 123 -14.25 6.89 -4.28
CA ASP A 123 -15.12 7.32 -5.37
C ASP A 123 -16.56 6.84 -5.13
N MET A 124 -16.75 5.56 -4.84
CA MET A 124 -18.07 5.00 -4.49
C MET A 124 -18.70 5.75 -3.31
N TRP A 125 -17.95 5.98 -2.23
CA TRP A 125 -18.46 6.69 -1.06
C TRP A 125 -18.77 8.16 -1.34
N ASP A 126 -18.06 8.82 -2.25
CA ASP A 126 -18.34 10.20 -2.63
C ASP A 126 -19.68 10.31 -3.36
N PHE A 127 -19.96 9.35 -4.26
CA PHE A 127 -21.28 9.21 -4.88
C PHE A 127 -22.37 8.91 -3.85
N LEU A 128 -22.13 7.99 -2.91
CA LEU A 128 -23.11 7.62 -1.88
C LEU A 128 -23.46 8.81 -0.98
N GLU A 129 -22.47 9.43 -0.33
CA GLU A 129 -22.69 10.58 0.56
C GLU A 129 -23.28 11.77 -0.22
N GLY A 130 -22.70 12.11 -1.38
CA GLY A 130 -23.13 13.26 -2.17
C GLY A 130 -24.53 13.12 -2.76
N SER A 131 -24.95 11.89 -3.08
CA SER A 131 -26.31 11.62 -3.55
C SER A 131 -27.31 11.59 -2.39
N PHE A 132 -26.92 10.99 -1.26
CA PHE A 132 -27.75 10.95 -0.05
C PHE A 132 -28.04 12.36 0.49
N GLU A 133 -27.06 13.27 0.46
CA GLU A 133 -27.23 14.67 0.86
C GLU A 133 -28.36 15.36 0.09
N LYS A 134 -28.49 15.06 -1.21
CA LYS A 134 -29.47 15.67 -2.14
C LYS A 134 -30.88 15.07 -2.04
N LEU A 135 -31.05 13.96 -1.33
CA LEU A 135 -32.37 13.34 -1.15
C LEU A 135 -33.33 14.25 -0.38
N THR A 136 -34.60 14.18 -0.72
CA THR A 136 -35.67 14.87 0.00
C THR A 136 -35.86 14.28 1.41
N ALA A 137 -36.50 15.03 2.32
CA ALA A 137 -36.80 14.55 3.66
C ALA A 137 -37.64 13.24 3.65
N LYS A 138 -38.59 13.11 2.71
CA LYS A 138 -39.41 11.90 2.54
C LYS A 138 -38.57 10.70 2.11
N GLU A 139 -37.59 10.90 1.23
CA GLU A 139 -36.68 9.83 0.80
C GLU A 139 -35.71 9.42 1.91
N LYS A 140 -35.24 10.37 2.72
CA LYS A 140 -34.41 10.06 3.90
C LYS A 140 -35.19 9.29 4.97
N GLU A 141 -36.46 9.64 5.24
CA GLU A 141 -37.32 8.84 6.11
C GLU A 141 -37.55 7.42 5.57
N ARG A 142 -37.74 7.29 4.26
CA ARG A 142 -37.88 5.99 3.60
C ARG A 142 -36.59 5.16 3.73
N PHE A 143 -35.43 5.78 3.54
CA PHE A 143 -34.13 5.16 3.72
C PHE A 143 -33.97 4.56 5.12
N VAL A 144 -34.22 5.36 6.18
CA VAL A 144 -34.06 4.89 7.58
C VAL A 144 -34.97 3.70 7.89
N LYS A 145 -36.17 3.65 7.29
CA LYS A 145 -37.09 2.51 7.46
C LYS A 145 -36.62 1.26 6.73
N GLU A 146 -36.06 1.39 5.52
CA GLU A 146 -35.64 0.25 4.70
C GLU A 146 -34.26 -0.30 5.09
N MET A 147 -33.41 0.52 5.74
CA MET A 147 -32.00 0.20 5.98
C MET A 147 -31.62 0.05 7.45
N GLU A 148 -32.57 -0.21 8.36
CA GLU A 148 -32.28 -0.40 9.79
C GLU A 148 -31.15 -1.44 9.99
N PRO A 149 -30.10 -1.17 10.80
CA PRO A 149 -29.96 -0.05 11.74
C PRO A 149 -29.26 1.21 11.18
N PHE A 150 -29.10 1.37 9.87
CA PHE A 150 -28.48 2.58 9.32
C PHE A 150 -29.38 3.80 9.47
N THR A 151 -28.83 4.84 10.09
CA THR A 151 -29.48 6.16 10.25
C THR A 151 -28.88 7.23 9.33
N ASP A 152 -27.66 7.01 8.83
CA ASP A 152 -26.95 7.93 7.96
C ASP A 152 -26.03 7.17 6.98
N VAL A 153 -25.67 7.83 5.88
CA VAL A 153 -24.73 7.33 4.88
C VAL A 153 -23.43 8.11 5.05
N LYS A 154 -22.52 7.56 5.85
CA LYS A 154 -21.21 8.13 6.14
C LYS A 154 -20.14 7.08 5.96
N PHE A 155 -19.06 7.43 5.28
CA PHE A 155 -17.88 6.60 5.15
C PHE A 155 -17.20 6.43 6.53
N PRO A 156 -17.14 5.19 7.07
CA PRO A 156 -16.58 4.98 8.41
C PRO A 156 -15.06 4.82 8.41
N GLY A 157 -14.41 4.81 7.24
CA GLY A 157 -12.96 4.63 7.14
C GLY A 157 -12.52 3.17 7.01
N PHE A 158 -11.32 2.87 7.50
CA PHE A 158 -10.69 1.54 7.48
C PHE A 158 -10.23 1.15 8.89
N ASP A 159 -10.05 -0.14 9.16
CA ASP A 159 -9.60 -0.61 10.47
C ASP A 159 -8.11 -0.36 10.66
N GLY A 160 -7.74 0.46 11.64
CA GLY A 160 -6.32 0.74 11.93
C GLY A 160 -5.49 -0.49 12.32
N ASN A 161 -6.12 -1.57 12.81
CA ASN A 161 -5.41 -2.76 13.26
C ASN A 161 -5.22 -3.81 12.15
N ASN A 162 -6.23 -3.98 11.29
CA ASN A 162 -6.25 -5.05 10.28
C ASN A 162 -6.09 -4.53 8.85
N GLU A 163 -6.27 -3.22 8.62
CA GLU A 163 -6.34 -2.58 7.30
C GLU A 163 -5.43 -1.32 7.27
N ALA A 164 -4.32 -1.37 8.00
CA ALA A 164 -3.39 -0.24 8.20
C ALA A 164 -2.82 0.32 6.88
N GLU A 165 -2.54 -0.53 5.89
CA GLU A 165 -2.08 -0.10 4.55
C GLU A 165 -3.14 0.78 3.87
N HIS A 166 -4.41 0.35 3.88
CA HIS A 166 -5.54 1.12 3.33
C HIS A 166 -5.76 2.44 4.06
N LEU A 167 -5.67 2.43 5.40
CA LEU A 167 -5.80 3.64 6.22
C LEU A 167 -4.65 4.62 5.97
N GLY A 168 -3.42 4.13 5.78
CA GLY A 168 -2.25 4.92 5.42
C GLY A 168 -2.44 5.62 4.08
N VAL A 169 -2.85 4.87 3.04
CA VAL A 169 -3.16 5.42 1.72
C VAL A 169 -4.28 6.46 1.79
N LEU A 170 -5.37 6.19 2.52
CA LEU A 170 -6.47 7.14 2.72
C LEU A 170 -5.96 8.46 3.33
N SER A 171 -5.16 8.35 4.39
CA SER A 171 -4.60 9.50 5.10
C SER A 171 -3.66 10.31 4.21
N PHE A 172 -2.87 9.65 3.37
CA PHE A 172 -1.98 10.30 2.43
C PHE A 172 -2.75 11.02 1.31
N LEU A 173 -3.74 10.36 0.70
CA LEU A 173 -4.57 10.94 -0.35
C LEU A 173 -5.32 12.19 0.14
N THR A 174 -5.98 12.10 1.29
CA THR A 174 -6.84 13.17 1.82
C THR A 174 -6.03 14.26 2.52
N GLY A 175 -5.03 13.88 3.33
CA GLY A 175 -4.30 14.80 4.18
C GLY A 175 -3.04 15.40 3.57
N LYS A 176 -2.36 14.70 2.64
CA LYS A 176 -1.09 15.15 2.05
C LYS A 176 -1.22 15.56 0.58
N MET A 177 -2.04 14.86 -0.20
CA MET A 177 -2.25 15.15 -1.63
C MET A 177 -3.45 16.07 -1.89
N ASP A 178 -4.17 16.47 -0.84
CA ASP A 178 -5.37 17.30 -0.92
C ASP A 178 -6.49 16.73 -1.82
N ARG A 179 -6.51 15.41 -2.06
CA ARG A 179 -7.56 14.73 -2.84
C ARG A 179 -8.79 14.42 -1.97
N PHE A 180 -9.90 14.11 -2.62
CA PHE A 180 -11.16 13.68 -1.98
C PHE A 180 -11.58 14.58 -0.81
N GLU A 181 -11.82 15.86 -1.10
CA GLU A 181 -12.07 16.90 -0.10
C GLU A 181 -13.17 16.53 0.91
N ARG A 182 -14.22 15.83 0.46
CA ARG A 182 -15.31 15.35 1.31
C ARG A 182 -14.81 14.59 2.53
N PHE A 183 -13.75 13.80 2.41
CA PHE A 183 -13.26 12.92 3.48
C PHE A 183 -12.13 13.54 4.32
N LYS A 184 -11.72 14.78 4.05
CA LYS A 184 -10.68 15.45 4.82
C LYS A 184 -11.08 15.66 6.28
N LYS A 185 -10.10 15.58 7.18
CA LYS A 185 -10.22 15.90 8.62
C LYS A 185 -11.31 15.11 9.36
N ARG A 186 -11.68 13.92 8.85
CA ARG A 186 -12.60 13.00 9.53
C ARG A 186 -11.83 11.95 10.31
N GLU A 187 -12.40 11.47 11.40
CA GLU A 187 -11.97 10.20 11.99
C GLU A 187 -12.34 9.09 10.99
N ALA A 188 -11.33 8.38 10.50
CA ALA A 188 -11.49 7.34 9.49
C ALA A 188 -10.94 5.99 9.97
N ASN A 189 -10.94 5.77 11.28
CA ASN A 189 -10.67 4.46 11.86
C ASN A 189 -12.02 3.77 12.13
N SER A 190 -12.33 2.72 11.39
CA SER A 190 -13.61 2.01 11.54
C SER A 190 -13.67 1.15 12.81
N HIS A 191 -12.53 0.90 13.48
CA HIS A 191 -12.37 0.00 14.63
C HIS A 191 -12.86 -1.43 14.40
N CYS A 192 -13.17 -1.81 13.15
CA CYS A 192 -13.61 -3.14 12.76
C CYS A 192 -13.31 -3.39 11.28
N PRO A 193 -12.98 -4.64 10.87
CA PRO A 193 -12.70 -4.95 9.47
C PRO A 193 -13.90 -4.67 8.56
N VAL A 194 -13.68 -3.94 7.47
CA VAL A 194 -14.73 -3.44 6.56
C VAL A 194 -14.46 -3.72 5.08
N LEU A 195 -13.23 -4.13 4.70
CA LEU A 195 -12.85 -4.32 3.31
C LEU A 195 -13.76 -5.27 2.54
N ASP A 196 -14.11 -6.43 3.12
CA ASP A 196 -14.98 -7.39 2.43
C ASP A 196 -16.38 -6.81 2.18
N SER A 197 -16.84 -5.94 3.08
CA SER A 197 -18.09 -5.20 2.88
C SER A 197 -17.96 -4.22 1.73
N TYR A 198 -16.89 -3.42 1.70
CA TYR A 198 -16.65 -2.47 0.61
C TYR A 198 -16.49 -3.15 -0.74
N ARG A 199 -15.83 -4.30 -0.81
CA ARG A 199 -15.70 -5.08 -2.05
C ARG A 199 -17.06 -5.52 -2.59
N ARG A 200 -17.96 -6.00 -1.72
CA ARG A 200 -19.33 -6.36 -2.13
C ARG A 200 -20.13 -5.15 -2.59
N MET A 201 -20.00 -4.01 -1.90
CA MET A 201 -20.63 -2.74 -2.31
C MET A 201 -20.10 -2.29 -3.68
N TYR A 202 -18.78 -2.32 -3.86
CA TYR A 202 -18.14 -1.88 -5.10
C TYR A 202 -18.53 -2.75 -6.29
N ALA A 203 -18.68 -4.07 -6.11
CA ALA A 203 -19.15 -4.96 -7.17
C ALA A 203 -20.56 -4.61 -7.70
N VAL A 204 -21.41 -3.96 -6.87
CA VAL A 204 -22.71 -3.45 -7.29
C VAL A 204 -22.59 -2.04 -7.89
N PHE A 205 -21.72 -1.20 -7.33
CA PHE A 205 -21.50 0.18 -7.78
C PHE A 205 -20.77 0.29 -9.13
N GLU A 206 -19.75 -0.54 -9.37
CA GLU A 206 -18.87 -0.43 -10.53
C GLU A 206 -19.64 -0.50 -11.87
N PRO A 207 -20.59 -1.43 -12.10
CA PRO A 207 -21.36 -1.47 -13.34
C PRO A 207 -22.27 -0.26 -13.56
N MET A 208 -22.77 0.38 -12.49
CA MET A 208 -23.64 1.56 -12.59
C MET A 208 -22.87 2.88 -12.70
N ARG A 209 -21.61 2.92 -12.26
CA ARG A 209 -20.75 4.12 -12.26
C ARG A 209 -20.74 4.90 -13.59
N PRO A 210 -20.64 4.28 -14.79
CA PRO A 210 -20.64 5.03 -16.04
C PRO A 210 -21.93 5.84 -16.28
N THR A 211 -23.06 5.34 -15.78
CA THR A 211 -24.38 5.99 -15.92
C THR A 211 -24.57 7.19 -14.98
N LEU A 212 -23.69 7.32 -13.97
CA LEU A 212 -23.75 8.39 -12.97
C LEU A 212 -22.90 9.61 -13.36
N THR A 213 -22.25 9.59 -14.53
CA THR A 213 -21.41 10.69 -15.01
C THR A 213 -22.21 11.98 -15.14
N GLY A 214 -21.92 12.98 -14.29
CA GLY A 214 -22.68 14.25 -14.25
C GLY A 214 -24.03 14.18 -13.52
N GLY A 215 -24.38 13.04 -12.92
CA GLY A 215 -25.63 12.82 -12.19
C GLY A 215 -25.42 12.47 -10.71
N SER A 216 -26.51 12.06 -10.05
CA SER A 216 -26.52 11.51 -8.69
C SER A 216 -27.23 10.17 -8.65
N MET A 217 -26.91 9.35 -7.66
CA MET A 217 -27.63 8.10 -7.41
C MET A 217 -29.06 8.39 -6.95
N SER A 218 -30.00 7.59 -7.43
CA SER A 218 -31.36 7.52 -6.88
C SER A 218 -31.37 6.82 -5.52
N LEU A 219 -32.44 7.00 -4.74
CA LEU A 219 -32.61 6.30 -3.46
C LEU A 219 -32.48 4.77 -3.60
N SER A 220 -33.06 4.17 -4.64
CA SER A 220 -32.96 2.72 -4.86
C SER A 220 -31.52 2.28 -5.13
N GLN A 221 -30.77 3.02 -5.95
CA GLN A 221 -29.36 2.70 -6.21
C GLN A 221 -28.50 2.83 -4.94
N ILE A 222 -28.77 3.83 -4.09
CA ILE A 222 -28.11 3.98 -2.79
C ILE A 222 -28.37 2.75 -1.91
N ILE A 223 -29.63 2.31 -1.82
CA ILE A 223 -30.04 1.13 -1.05
C ILE A 223 -29.41 -0.15 -1.61
N ASP A 224 -29.39 -0.33 -2.93
CA ASP A 224 -28.81 -1.51 -3.58
C ASP A 224 -27.32 -1.66 -3.24
N VAL A 225 -26.56 -0.56 -3.35
CA VAL A 225 -25.12 -0.56 -3.03
C VAL A 225 -24.90 -0.78 -1.53
N LEU A 226 -25.60 -0.07 -0.65
CA LEU A 226 -25.39 -0.19 0.79
C LEU A 226 -25.83 -1.55 1.33
N SER A 227 -26.94 -2.11 0.85
CA SER A 227 -27.41 -3.46 1.23
C SER A 227 -26.39 -4.53 0.85
N ALA A 228 -25.56 -4.26 -0.18
CA ALA A 228 -24.55 -5.20 -0.61
C ALA A 228 -23.44 -5.42 0.44
N ARG A 229 -23.30 -4.51 1.41
CA ARG A 229 -22.39 -4.68 2.56
C ARG A 229 -22.62 -6.00 3.29
N TRP A 230 -23.86 -6.46 3.44
CA TRP A 230 -24.13 -7.74 4.09
C TRP A 230 -23.97 -8.91 3.12
N PRO A 231 -23.56 -10.09 3.63
CA PRO A 231 -23.60 -11.32 2.84
C PRO A 231 -25.06 -11.67 2.47
N GLU A 232 -25.21 -12.47 1.42
CA GLU A 232 -26.47 -12.71 0.72
C GLU A 232 -27.56 -13.34 1.61
N ASP A 233 -27.16 -14.12 2.61
CA ASP A 233 -28.02 -14.74 3.62
C ASP A 233 -28.76 -13.72 4.51
N ARG A 234 -28.15 -12.54 4.74
CA ARG A 234 -28.77 -11.43 5.48
C ARG A 234 -29.67 -10.56 4.61
N ARG A 235 -29.39 -10.46 3.30
CA ARG A 235 -30.19 -9.63 2.37
C ARG A 235 -31.61 -10.18 2.18
N LEU A 236 -31.77 -11.49 2.15
CA LEU A 236 -33.07 -12.15 1.96
C LEU A 236 -34.03 -11.98 3.16
N LYS A 237 -33.51 -11.67 4.35
CA LYS A 237 -34.32 -11.44 5.57
C LYS A 237 -34.82 -10.00 5.72
N ALA A 238 -34.23 -9.04 5.00
CA ALA A 238 -34.66 -7.63 5.01
C ALA A 238 -35.77 -7.34 3.99
N ASN A 239 -35.96 -8.24 3.01
CA ASN A 239 -36.99 -8.14 1.95
C ASN A 239 -38.24 -9.01 2.22
N GLN A 240 -38.40 -9.54 3.44
CA GLN A 240 -39.61 -10.22 3.93
C GLN A 240 -40.22 -9.42 5.06
#